data_AF-A0A6A2GCW9-F1
#
_entry.id   AF-A0A6A2GCW9-F1
#
_cell.length_a   1.000
_cell.length_b   1.000
_cell.length_c   1.000
_cell.angle_alpha   90.00
_cell.angle_beta   90.00
_cell.angle_gamma   90.00
#
_symmetry.space_group_name_H-M   'P 1'
#
loop_
_entity.id
_entity.type
_entity.pdbx_description
1 polymer ?
#
loop_
_entity_poly.entity_id
_entity_poly.type
_entity_poly.pdbx_seq_one_letter_code
_entity_poly.pdbx_strand_id
1 'polypeptide(L)'
;MYDSIKIVLSEKDLNNEISFMEEIPCRIVVSGCSENRVVGYLRNMRIEVRGTTLVVEGSLTKWVLGNNYAKPLGIWEIRSGVKALSVALGVPIEKAVVQRLDVAFNFRVKHMPWLYMRRLLYSDGFYSAHIKKETLYFSKHDCQMVFYDKIAEMKSCKRTDDIKQGLEDFEDLNVLRYEFRFKKVKSIFGRTIRGEDLYTTSFCLLVLKKWYDCYMDIQKTYDVELSYCMFNSKKAFELACVAYCMTQFNVYDILEEAFIRRDISSKNKYDIKEVLAKAKNVGIDSLNAASMIDELTSKIEHAYVKLRSRYDVTPERLERLNRWVDRGVTGMPS
;
A
#
# COMPACT_ATOMS: atom_id res chain seq x y z
N MET A 1 -4.91 -9.07 -1.21
CA MET A 1 -4.93 -8.37 -2.50
C MET A 1 -5.99 -7.31 -2.46
N TYR A 2 -7.28 -7.65 -2.63
CA TYR A 2 -8.35 -6.65 -2.54
C TYR A 2 -8.63 -6.25 -1.11
N ASP A 3 -8.39 -4.99 -0.78
CA ASP A 3 -8.74 -4.43 0.52
C ASP A 3 -10.17 -3.93 0.51
N SER A 4 -10.47 -2.91 -0.31
CA SER A 4 -11.79 -2.28 -0.41
C SER A 4 -12.39 -2.44 -1.81
N ILE A 5 -13.70 -2.63 -1.87
CA ILE A 5 -14.45 -2.70 -3.13
C ILE A 5 -15.64 -1.76 -3.09
N LYS A 6 -16.04 -1.29 -4.27
CA LYS A 6 -17.35 -0.69 -4.51
C LYS A 6 -17.96 -1.35 -5.73
N ILE A 7 -19.10 -1.97 -5.55
CA ILE A 7 -19.83 -2.66 -6.59
C ILE A 7 -21.23 -2.08 -6.71
N VAL A 8 -21.78 -2.16 -7.92
CA VAL A 8 -23.11 -1.63 -8.25
C VAL A 8 -23.87 -2.68 -9.06
N LEU A 9 -25.07 -3.01 -8.61
CA LEU A 9 -25.97 -3.95 -9.29
C LEU A 9 -27.27 -3.22 -9.62
N SER A 10 -27.80 -3.41 -10.82
CA SER A 10 -29.13 -2.93 -11.20
C SER A 10 -30.11 -4.09 -11.22
N GLU A 11 -31.38 -3.85 -10.84
CA GLU A 11 -32.46 -4.84 -11.00
C GLU A 11 -32.57 -5.32 -12.45
N LYS A 12 -32.27 -4.46 -13.43
CA LYS A 12 -32.28 -4.82 -14.86
C LYS A 12 -31.22 -5.85 -15.25
N ASP A 13 -30.19 -6.05 -14.42
CA ASP A 13 -29.17 -7.10 -14.61
C ASP A 13 -29.62 -8.47 -14.05
N LEU A 14 -30.80 -8.51 -13.42
CA LEU A 14 -31.38 -9.72 -12.82
C LEU A 14 -32.32 -10.42 -13.79
N ASN A 15 -32.41 -11.74 -13.63
CA ASN A 15 -33.28 -12.58 -14.47
C ASN A 15 -34.65 -12.80 -13.81
N ASN A 16 -34.91 -12.12 -12.70
CA ASN A 16 -36.10 -12.27 -11.88
C ASN A 16 -36.54 -10.90 -11.34
N GLU A 17 -37.84 -10.74 -11.16
CA GLU A 17 -38.41 -9.54 -10.54
C GLU A 17 -38.07 -9.53 -9.05
N ILE A 18 -37.18 -8.62 -8.66
CA ILE A 18 -36.82 -8.32 -7.28
C ILE A 18 -36.90 -6.80 -7.14
N SER A 19 -37.61 -6.32 -6.12
CA SER A 19 -37.54 -4.92 -5.68
C SER A 19 -36.43 -4.78 -4.65
N PHE A 20 -35.34 -4.11 -5.00
CA PHE A 20 -34.26 -3.83 -4.05
C PHE A 20 -34.71 -2.98 -2.88
N MET A 21 -35.67 -2.07 -3.10
CA MET A 21 -36.24 -1.22 -2.07
C MET A 21 -37.05 -2.01 -1.03
N GLU A 22 -37.58 -3.18 -1.38
CA GLU A 22 -38.36 -4.02 -0.47
C GLU A 22 -37.48 -5.12 0.18
N GLU A 23 -36.63 -5.76 -0.62
CA GLU A 23 -35.92 -6.98 -0.20
C GLU A 23 -34.61 -6.70 0.57
N ILE A 24 -33.84 -5.70 0.15
CA ILE A 24 -32.52 -5.44 0.75
C ILE A 24 -32.62 -4.87 2.19
N PRO A 25 -33.56 -3.95 2.51
CA PRO A 25 -33.67 -3.43 3.88
C PRO A 25 -33.89 -4.50 4.95
N CYS A 26 -34.56 -5.60 4.58
CA CYS A 26 -34.81 -6.75 5.46
C CYS A 26 -33.53 -7.55 5.80
N ARG A 27 -32.41 -7.30 5.11
CA ARG A 27 -31.15 -8.06 5.23
C ARG A 27 -30.01 -7.26 5.84
N ILE A 28 -30.25 -6.00 6.22
CA ILE A 28 -29.23 -5.06 6.69
C ILE A 28 -29.68 -4.33 7.94
N VAL A 29 -28.72 -3.76 8.67
CA VAL A 29 -29.01 -2.81 9.75
C VAL A 29 -29.23 -1.43 9.13
N VAL A 30 -30.49 -1.02 9.00
CA VAL A 30 -30.86 0.27 8.40
C VAL A 30 -30.39 1.43 9.28
N SER A 31 -29.71 2.40 8.69
CA SER A 31 -29.24 3.62 9.35
C SER A 31 -29.89 4.90 8.81
N GLY A 32 -30.58 4.82 7.67
CA GLY A 32 -31.29 5.95 7.08
C GLY A 32 -32.22 5.48 5.97
N CYS A 33 -33.43 6.01 5.94
CA CYS A 33 -34.46 5.65 4.97
C CYS A 33 -35.16 6.91 4.46
N SER A 34 -35.44 6.94 3.17
CA SER A 34 -36.19 7.98 2.46
C SER A 34 -36.89 7.34 1.27
N GLU A 35 -37.84 8.04 0.66
CA GLU A 35 -38.77 7.51 -0.35
C GLU A 35 -38.10 6.64 -1.44
N ASN A 36 -36.95 7.07 -1.98
CA ASN A 36 -36.24 6.36 -3.05
C ASN A 36 -34.83 5.92 -2.66
N ARG A 37 -34.52 5.91 -1.36
CA ARG A 37 -33.17 5.58 -0.90
C ARG A 37 -33.17 4.99 0.50
N VAL A 38 -32.54 3.83 0.62
CA VAL A 38 -32.24 3.18 1.91
C VAL A 38 -30.74 3.05 2.05
N VAL A 39 -30.22 3.38 3.24
CA VAL A 39 -28.82 3.21 3.62
C VAL A 39 -28.76 2.38 4.89
N GLY A 40 -27.87 1.42 4.92
CA GLY A 40 -27.60 0.62 6.10
C GLY A 40 -26.27 -0.10 6.00
N TYR A 41 -26.08 -1.05 6.91
CA TYR A 41 -24.83 -1.77 7.05
C TYR A 41 -25.06 -3.27 7.16
N LEU A 42 -24.21 -4.03 6.49
CA LEU A 42 -24.04 -5.46 6.68
C LEU A 42 -22.62 -5.68 7.17
N ARG A 43 -22.44 -5.81 8.49
CA ARG A 43 -21.13 -5.82 9.15
C ARG A 43 -20.31 -4.58 8.73
N ASN A 44 -19.16 -4.79 8.10
CA ASN A 44 -18.26 -3.72 7.64
C ASN A 44 -18.59 -3.20 6.22
N MET A 45 -19.65 -3.71 5.59
CA MET A 45 -20.09 -3.27 4.26
C MET A 45 -21.20 -2.25 4.42
N ARG A 46 -21.01 -1.09 3.81
CA ARG A 46 -22.07 -0.08 3.64
C ARG A 46 -22.93 -0.47 2.45
N ILE A 47 -24.23 -0.53 2.67
CA ILE A 47 -25.23 -0.90 1.68
C ILE A 47 -26.10 0.33 1.42
N GLU A 48 -26.29 0.65 0.14
CA GLU A 48 -27.15 1.74 -0.28
C GLU A 48 -28.00 1.34 -1.47
N VAL A 49 -29.32 1.37 -1.30
CA VAL A 49 -30.30 1.20 -2.36
C VAL A 49 -30.74 2.58 -2.83
N ARG A 50 -30.82 2.79 -4.14
CA ARG A 50 -31.32 4.01 -4.81
C ARG A 50 -32.30 3.60 -5.90
N GLY A 51 -33.59 3.55 -5.58
CA GLY A 51 -34.59 2.93 -6.44
C GLY A 51 -34.15 1.53 -6.87
N THR A 52 -33.91 1.33 -8.15
CA THR A 52 -33.56 0.04 -8.77
C THR A 52 -32.06 -0.28 -8.80
N THR A 53 -31.25 0.47 -8.04
CA THR A 53 -29.79 0.33 -8.00
C THR A 53 -29.31 0.02 -6.58
N LEU A 54 -28.56 -1.08 -6.44
CA LEU A 54 -27.88 -1.46 -5.22
C LEU A 54 -26.39 -1.10 -5.31
N VAL A 55 -25.89 -0.39 -4.30
CA VAL A 55 -24.47 -0.06 -4.11
C VAL A 55 -23.97 -0.74 -2.84
N VAL A 56 -22.90 -1.52 -2.98
CA VAL A 56 -22.22 -2.17 -1.85
C VAL A 56 -20.78 -1.68 -1.81
N GLU A 57 -20.36 -1.11 -0.68
CA GLU A 57 -19.05 -0.50 -0.51
C GLU A 57 -18.43 -0.89 0.84
N GLY A 58 -17.20 -1.39 0.85
CA GLY A 58 -16.50 -1.74 2.08
C GLY A 58 -15.28 -2.62 1.87
N SER A 59 -14.65 -3.03 2.96
CA SER A 59 -13.45 -3.88 2.92
C SER A 59 -13.81 -5.36 2.70
N LEU A 60 -13.46 -5.91 1.54
CA LEU A 60 -13.63 -7.33 1.26
C LEU A 60 -12.75 -8.19 2.17
N THR A 61 -11.54 -7.72 2.50
CA THR A 61 -10.66 -8.45 3.43
C THR A 61 -11.28 -8.52 4.84
N LYS A 62 -11.82 -7.41 5.37
CA LYS A 62 -12.53 -7.44 6.66
C LYS A 62 -13.79 -8.31 6.63
N TRP A 63 -14.51 -8.32 5.51
CA TRP A 63 -15.70 -9.16 5.36
C TRP A 63 -15.36 -10.66 5.50
N VAL A 64 -14.25 -11.08 4.89
CA VAL A 64 -13.84 -12.49 4.87
C VAL A 64 -13.06 -12.88 6.13
N LEU A 65 -12.14 -12.04 6.61
CA LEU A 65 -11.19 -12.39 7.69
C LEU A 65 -11.47 -11.69 9.03
N GLY A 66 -12.42 -10.76 9.08
CA GLY A 66 -12.68 -9.92 10.26
C GLY A 66 -11.67 -8.78 10.46
N ASN A 67 -10.54 -8.78 9.75
CA ASN A 67 -9.52 -7.73 9.80
C ASN A 67 -8.97 -7.44 8.39
N ASN A 68 -8.12 -6.42 8.24
CA ASN A 68 -7.45 -6.11 6.97
C ASN A 68 -5.92 -6.01 7.07
N TYR A 69 -5.35 -6.64 8.09
CA TYR A 69 -3.91 -6.51 8.36
C TYR A 69 -3.16 -7.83 8.41
N ALA A 70 -3.82 -8.95 8.71
CA ALA A 70 -3.17 -10.22 8.98
C ALA A 70 -2.61 -10.90 7.72
N LYS A 71 -3.43 -11.07 6.67
CA LYS A 71 -3.01 -11.72 5.42
C LYS A 71 -3.80 -11.25 4.20
N PRO A 72 -3.23 -11.32 2.98
CA PRO A 72 -3.99 -11.12 1.77
C PRO A 72 -4.92 -12.31 1.48
N LEU A 73 -6.11 -12.02 0.94
CA LEU A 73 -7.04 -13.04 0.44
C LEU A 73 -6.46 -13.83 -0.74
N GLY A 74 -6.59 -15.15 -0.71
CA GLY A 74 -6.42 -16.03 -1.87
C GLY A 74 -7.60 -15.98 -2.84
N ILE A 75 -7.42 -16.50 -4.06
CA ILE A 75 -8.46 -16.46 -5.10
C ILE A 75 -9.77 -17.15 -4.66
N TRP A 76 -9.66 -18.26 -3.95
CA TRP A 76 -10.81 -18.99 -3.41
C TRP A 76 -11.53 -18.20 -2.29
N GLU A 77 -10.79 -17.45 -1.47
CA GLU A 77 -11.33 -16.61 -0.40
C GLU A 77 -12.10 -15.43 -0.98
N ILE A 78 -11.59 -14.86 -2.08
CA ILE A 78 -12.27 -13.80 -2.83
C ILE A 78 -13.60 -14.34 -3.37
N ARG A 79 -13.61 -15.49 -4.06
CA ARG A 79 -14.84 -16.11 -4.56
C ARG A 79 -15.83 -16.39 -3.44
N SER A 80 -15.35 -17.02 -2.37
CA SER A 80 -16.17 -17.35 -1.20
C SER A 80 -16.76 -16.11 -0.55
N GLY A 81 -15.96 -15.03 -0.43
CA GLY A 81 -16.40 -13.75 0.09
C GLY A 81 -17.48 -13.09 -0.76
N VAL A 82 -17.30 -13.08 -2.09
CA VAL A 82 -18.30 -12.60 -3.05
C VAL A 82 -19.59 -13.43 -2.94
N LYS A 83 -19.49 -14.76 -2.93
CA LYS A 83 -20.65 -15.64 -2.78
C LYS A 83 -21.37 -15.42 -1.44
N ALA A 84 -20.62 -15.26 -0.35
CA ALA A 84 -21.19 -14.98 0.96
C ALA A 84 -21.94 -13.64 0.99
N LEU A 85 -21.44 -12.60 0.29
CA LEU A 85 -22.19 -11.35 0.11
C LEU A 85 -23.46 -11.59 -0.71
N SER A 86 -23.40 -12.37 -1.79
CA SER A 86 -24.59 -12.71 -2.58
C SER A 86 -25.66 -13.39 -1.74
N VAL A 87 -25.27 -14.37 -0.91
CA VAL A 87 -26.19 -15.08 -0.02
C VAL A 87 -26.76 -14.14 1.04
N ALA A 88 -25.92 -13.34 1.70
CA ALA A 88 -26.35 -12.46 2.77
C ALA A 88 -27.31 -11.36 2.29
N LEU A 89 -27.11 -10.84 1.07
CA LEU A 89 -27.97 -9.83 0.46
C LEU A 89 -29.09 -10.42 -0.39
N GLY A 90 -29.10 -11.74 -0.63
CA GLY A 90 -30.07 -12.45 -1.47
C GLY A 90 -30.10 -11.97 -2.94
N VAL A 91 -28.97 -11.51 -3.47
CA VAL A 91 -28.83 -11.01 -4.86
C VAL A 91 -27.50 -11.47 -5.46
N PRO A 92 -27.40 -11.66 -6.78
CA PRO A 92 -26.18 -12.19 -7.41
C PRO A 92 -25.09 -11.12 -7.56
N ILE A 93 -24.27 -10.94 -6.51
CA ILE A 93 -23.16 -9.98 -6.50
C ILE A 93 -22.11 -10.26 -7.59
N GLU A 94 -21.99 -11.51 -8.03
CA GLU A 94 -21.17 -11.90 -9.18
C GLU A 94 -21.51 -11.12 -10.46
N LYS A 95 -22.77 -10.68 -10.63
CA LYS A 95 -23.20 -9.85 -11.76
C LYS A 95 -22.92 -8.36 -11.56
N ALA A 96 -22.64 -7.90 -10.35
CA ALA A 96 -22.48 -6.48 -10.04
C ALA A 96 -21.26 -5.88 -10.74
N VAL A 97 -21.38 -4.65 -11.23
CA VAL A 97 -20.28 -3.90 -11.83
C VAL A 97 -19.35 -3.36 -10.75
N VAL A 98 -18.06 -3.69 -10.84
CA VAL A 98 -17.02 -3.16 -9.97
C VAL A 98 -16.67 -1.73 -10.39
N GLN A 99 -17.05 -0.76 -9.56
CA GLN A 99 -16.80 0.66 -9.77
C GLN A 99 -15.46 1.10 -9.19
N ARG A 100 -15.12 0.60 -7.99
CA ARG A 100 -13.85 0.84 -7.29
C ARG A 100 -13.28 -0.46 -6.78
N LEU A 101 -11.95 -0.56 -6.84
CA LEU A 101 -11.18 -1.67 -6.32
C LEU A 101 -9.91 -1.11 -5.69
N ASP A 102 -9.62 -1.45 -4.44
CA ASP A 102 -8.38 -1.05 -3.79
C ASP A 102 -7.55 -2.31 -3.51
N VAL A 103 -6.29 -2.29 -3.91
CA VAL A 103 -5.31 -3.34 -3.61
C VAL A 103 -4.41 -2.84 -2.51
N ALA A 104 -4.20 -3.61 -1.44
CA ALA A 104 -3.33 -3.19 -0.35
C ALA A 104 -2.51 -4.33 0.23
N PHE A 105 -1.29 -3.99 0.66
CA PHE A 105 -0.39 -4.88 1.39
C PHE A 105 0.37 -4.13 2.48
N ASN A 106 0.65 -4.85 3.56
CA ASN A 106 1.42 -4.36 4.70
C ASN A 106 2.84 -4.93 4.63
N PHE A 107 3.82 -4.06 4.85
CA PHE A 107 5.24 -4.40 4.83
C PHE A 107 5.85 -4.07 6.19
N ARG A 108 6.36 -5.10 6.87
CA ARG A 108 7.21 -4.91 8.05
C ARG A 108 8.55 -4.35 7.57
N VAL A 109 8.89 -3.17 8.02
CA VAL A 109 10.10 -2.43 7.62
C VAL A 109 10.99 -2.18 8.83
N LYS A 110 12.29 -1.95 8.63
CA LYS A 110 13.25 -1.71 9.73
C LYS A 110 13.03 -0.36 10.41
N HIS A 111 12.76 0.68 9.63
CA HIS A 111 12.65 2.05 10.13
C HIS A 111 11.21 2.55 10.14
N MET A 112 10.99 3.74 10.72
CA MET A 112 9.67 4.38 10.72
C MET A 112 9.13 4.54 9.29
N PRO A 113 7.86 4.19 9.00
CA PRO A 113 7.32 4.19 7.63
C PRO A 113 7.49 5.52 6.89
N TRP A 114 7.35 6.66 7.57
CA TRP A 114 7.48 7.99 6.96
C TRP A 114 8.88 8.23 6.35
N LEU A 115 9.92 7.58 6.86
CA LEU A 115 11.28 7.68 6.28
C LEU A 115 11.31 7.06 4.88
N TYR A 116 10.69 5.90 4.67
CA TYR A 116 10.58 5.29 3.34
C TYR A 116 9.76 6.19 2.40
N MET A 117 8.66 6.76 2.88
CA MET A 117 7.80 7.64 2.08
C MET A 117 8.53 8.87 1.54
N ARG A 118 9.44 9.48 2.32
CA ARG A 118 10.24 10.63 1.86
C ARG A 118 11.20 10.30 0.71
N ARG A 119 11.45 9.01 0.48
CA ARG A 119 12.33 8.54 -0.61
C ARG A 119 11.56 8.25 -1.90
N LEU A 120 10.23 8.28 -1.87
CA LEU A 120 9.35 8.12 -3.02
C LEU A 120 8.99 9.51 -3.55
N LEU A 121 9.60 9.93 -4.66
CA LEU A 121 9.57 11.33 -5.09
C LEU A 121 8.42 11.65 -6.05
N TYR A 122 8.50 11.10 -7.26
CA TYR A 122 7.61 11.45 -8.37
C TYR A 122 7.24 10.21 -9.17
N SER A 123 6.10 10.22 -9.84
CA SER A 123 5.68 9.13 -10.72
C SER A 123 4.89 9.71 -11.89
N ASP A 124 5.22 9.26 -13.10
CA ASP A 124 4.73 9.89 -14.31
C ASP A 124 3.20 9.88 -14.46
N GLY A 125 2.68 11.06 -14.80
CA GLY A 125 1.26 11.32 -14.97
C GLY A 125 0.45 11.32 -13.68
N PHE A 126 1.06 11.17 -12.49
CA PHE A 126 0.40 11.44 -11.22
C PHE A 126 0.56 12.93 -10.87
N TYR A 127 -0.47 13.55 -10.31
CA TYR A 127 -0.33 14.85 -9.64
C TYR A 127 0.69 14.72 -8.50
N SER A 128 1.41 15.81 -8.22
CA SER A 128 2.55 15.86 -7.29
C SER A 128 2.34 15.02 -6.03
N ALA A 129 3.38 14.25 -5.68
CA ALA A 129 3.42 13.52 -4.44
C ALA A 129 3.34 14.51 -3.28
N HIS A 130 2.41 14.30 -2.36
CA HIS A 130 2.30 15.14 -1.17
C HIS A 130 2.10 14.28 0.07
N ILE A 131 2.76 14.68 1.15
CA ILE A 131 2.60 14.07 2.46
C ILE A 131 1.54 14.90 3.21
N LYS A 132 0.38 14.31 3.47
CA LYS A 132 -0.67 14.90 4.28
C LYS A 132 -0.90 14.01 5.49
N LYS A 133 -0.72 14.54 6.70
CA LYS A 133 -0.87 13.79 7.96
C LYS A 133 -0.09 12.46 7.93
N GLU A 134 1.19 12.50 7.56
CA GLU A 134 2.08 11.32 7.49
C GLU A 134 1.66 10.25 6.47
N THR A 135 0.70 10.55 5.59
CA THR A 135 0.33 9.69 4.46
C THR A 135 0.81 10.32 3.16
N LEU A 136 1.51 9.54 2.35
CA LEU A 136 1.96 9.92 1.02
C LEU A 136 0.94 9.51 -0.03
N TYR A 137 0.54 10.46 -0.88
CA TYR A 137 -0.39 10.22 -1.98
C TYR A 137 0.25 10.54 -3.33
N PHE A 138 0.15 9.61 -4.28
CA PHE A 138 0.28 9.88 -5.70
C PHE A 138 -1.11 9.74 -6.32
N SER A 139 -1.68 10.82 -6.85
CA SER A 139 -3.06 10.81 -7.32
C SER A 139 -3.16 11.01 -8.83
N LYS A 140 -4.02 10.24 -9.49
CA LYS A 140 -4.59 10.55 -10.81
C LYS A 140 -6.10 10.70 -10.67
N HIS A 141 -6.73 11.08 -11.77
CA HIS A 141 -8.18 11.15 -11.89
C HIS A 141 -8.86 9.77 -11.70
N ASP A 142 -8.28 8.70 -12.23
CA ASP A 142 -8.86 7.36 -12.24
C ASP A 142 -8.24 6.40 -11.20
N CYS A 143 -7.02 6.66 -10.72
CA CYS A 143 -6.33 5.85 -9.73
C CYS A 143 -5.54 6.67 -8.68
N GLN A 144 -5.03 6.01 -7.65
CA GLN A 144 -4.21 6.63 -6.62
C GLN A 144 -3.32 5.59 -5.92
N MET A 145 -2.04 5.90 -5.73
CA MET A 145 -1.16 5.18 -4.80
C MET A 145 -1.16 5.87 -3.44
N VAL A 146 -1.19 5.09 -2.37
CA VAL A 146 -1.22 5.60 -0.98
C VAL A 146 -0.25 4.82 -0.12
N PHE A 147 0.61 5.53 0.60
CA PHE A 147 1.55 4.95 1.55
C PHE A 147 1.35 5.58 2.92
N TYR A 148 1.22 4.78 3.98
CA TYR A 148 1.05 5.27 5.35
C TYR A 148 1.58 4.29 6.40
N ASP A 149 1.75 4.80 7.62
CA ASP A 149 2.03 3.98 8.80
C ASP A 149 0.74 3.30 9.25
N LYS A 150 0.69 1.97 9.10
CA LYS A 150 -0.50 1.18 9.42
C LYS A 150 -0.78 1.15 10.92
N ILE A 151 0.25 1.16 11.76
CA ILE A 151 0.09 1.15 13.22
C ILE A 151 -0.47 2.48 13.69
N ALA A 152 0.05 3.59 13.17
CA ALA A 152 -0.48 4.92 13.46
C ALA A 152 -1.95 5.05 13.04
N GLU A 153 -2.30 4.54 11.84
CA GLU A 153 -3.70 4.51 11.38
C GLU A 153 -4.60 3.71 12.32
N MET A 154 -4.20 2.49 12.71
CA MET A 154 -4.98 1.65 13.63
C MET A 154 -5.14 2.30 15.01
N LYS A 155 -4.11 2.96 15.54
CA LYS A 155 -4.18 3.70 16.81
C LYS A 155 -5.16 4.88 16.74
N SER A 156 -5.35 5.49 15.55
CA SER A 156 -6.26 6.62 15.35
C SER A 156 -7.74 6.21 15.25
N CYS A 157 -8.02 4.96 14.87
CA CYS A 157 -9.38 4.43 14.84
C CYS A 157 -9.88 4.12 16.27
N LYS A 158 -11.14 4.47 16.57
CA LYS A 158 -11.77 4.13 17.86
C LYS A 158 -11.74 2.62 18.06
N ARG A 159 -11.23 2.17 19.21
CA ARG A 159 -10.89 0.77 19.55
C ARG A 159 -12.07 -0.18 19.38
N THR A 160 -12.07 -0.94 18.28
CA THR A 160 -12.80 -2.20 18.13
C THR A 160 -11.89 -3.37 18.53
N ASP A 161 -12.44 -4.54 18.87
CA ASP A 161 -11.62 -5.66 19.36
C ASP A 161 -10.63 -6.21 18.32
N ASP A 162 -10.93 -6.12 17.01
CA ASP A 162 -9.99 -6.45 15.93
C ASP A 162 -8.77 -5.53 15.89
N ILE A 163 -8.92 -4.27 16.32
CA ILE A 163 -7.79 -3.32 16.40
C ILE A 163 -6.86 -3.69 17.56
N LYS A 164 -7.39 -4.15 18.69
CA LYS A 164 -6.56 -4.55 19.85
C LYS A 164 -5.66 -5.72 19.48
N GLN A 165 -6.24 -6.79 18.93
CA GLN A 165 -5.47 -7.95 18.48
C GLN A 165 -4.42 -7.56 17.43
N GLY A 166 -4.78 -6.70 16.47
CA GLY A 166 -3.84 -6.25 15.46
C GLY A 166 -2.68 -5.43 16.01
N LEU A 167 -2.90 -4.63 17.06
CA LEU A 167 -1.83 -3.88 17.72
C LEU A 167 -0.89 -4.81 18.49
N GLU A 168 -1.40 -5.87 19.12
CA GLU A 168 -0.59 -6.92 19.74
C GLU A 168 0.24 -7.68 18.69
N ASP A 169 -0.37 -8.06 17.55
CA ASP A 169 0.32 -8.74 16.44
C ASP A 169 1.44 -7.89 15.79
N PHE A 170 1.42 -6.57 16.02
CA PHE A 170 2.38 -5.60 15.51
C PHE A 170 3.21 -4.88 16.58
N GLU A 171 3.23 -5.40 17.81
CA GLU A 171 4.04 -4.84 18.88
C GLU A 171 5.51 -4.71 18.45
N ASP A 172 6.11 -3.54 18.70
CA ASP A 172 7.48 -3.16 18.34
C ASP A 172 7.86 -3.28 16.84
N LEU A 173 6.88 -3.35 15.95
CA LEU A 173 7.11 -3.37 14.50
C LEU A 173 6.91 -1.98 13.88
N ASN A 174 7.60 -1.72 12.77
CA ASN A 174 7.23 -0.65 11.84
C ASN A 174 6.48 -1.27 10.65
N VAL A 175 5.25 -0.83 10.40
CA VAL A 175 4.41 -1.40 9.34
C VAL A 175 4.01 -0.31 8.35
N LEU A 176 4.64 -0.34 7.17
CA LEU A 176 4.27 0.49 6.05
C LEU A 176 3.20 -0.20 5.23
N ARG A 177 2.07 0.47 5.01
CA ARG A 177 1.04 -0.02 4.08
C ARG A 177 1.15 0.72 2.76
N TYR A 178 1.11 -0.04 1.67
CA TYR A 178 1.00 0.47 0.32
C TYR A 178 -0.32 0.01 -0.30
N GLU A 179 -1.13 0.98 -0.72
CA GLU A 179 -2.39 0.76 -1.43
C GLU A 179 -2.33 1.32 -2.87
N PHE A 180 -2.89 0.58 -3.81
CA PHE A 180 -3.24 1.07 -5.13
C PHE A 180 -4.75 1.04 -5.33
N ARG A 181 -5.35 2.22 -5.50
CA ARG A 181 -6.79 2.45 -5.51
C ARG A 181 -7.25 2.74 -6.92
N PHE A 182 -7.97 1.80 -7.52
CA PHE A 182 -8.64 1.95 -8.82
C PHE A 182 -9.97 2.67 -8.60
N LYS A 183 -9.99 4.01 -8.70
CA LYS A 183 -11.20 4.84 -8.49
C LYS A 183 -12.21 4.75 -9.65
N LYS A 184 -11.72 4.50 -10.87
CA LYS A 184 -12.54 4.30 -12.08
C LYS A 184 -12.11 3.03 -12.80
N VAL A 185 -12.55 1.87 -12.30
CA VAL A 185 -12.15 0.54 -12.80
C VAL A 185 -12.36 0.41 -14.31
N LYS A 186 -13.53 0.75 -14.84
CA LYS A 186 -13.81 0.67 -16.30
C LYS A 186 -12.82 1.46 -17.15
N SER A 187 -12.38 2.63 -16.68
CA SER A 187 -11.42 3.49 -17.38
C SER A 187 -10.05 2.82 -17.48
N ILE A 188 -9.59 2.18 -16.39
CA ILE A 188 -8.25 1.61 -16.28
C ILE A 188 -8.13 0.28 -17.03
N PHE A 189 -9.20 -0.52 -17.04
CA PHE A 189 -9.21 -1.83 -17.68
C PHE A 189 -9.82 -1.82 -19.09
N GLY A 190 -10.37 -0.69 -19.55
CA GLY A 190 -10.99 -0.57 -20.88
C GLY A 190 -12.26 -1.40 -21.09
N ARG A 191 -12.75 -2.07 -20.04
CA ARG A 191 -13.95 -2.92 -20.07
C ARG A 191 -14.69 -2.87 -18.74
N THR A 192 -15.96 -3.26 -18.77
CA THR A 192 -16.72 -3.51 -17.54
C THR A 192 -16.13 -4.72 -16.82
N ILE A 193 -15.83 -4.54 -15.55
CA ILE A 193 -15.42 -5.61 -14.63
C ILE A 193 -16.63 -5.94 -13.76
N ARG A 194 -17.00 -7.21 -13.69
CA ARG A 194 -18.10 -7.71 -12.84
C ARG A 194 -17.56 -8.42 -11.60
N GLY A 195 -18.42 -8.69 -10.62
CA GLY A 195 -18.06 -9.40 -9.40
C GLY A 195 -17.41 -10.77 -9.68
N GLU A 196 -17.84 -11.44 -10.75
CA GLU A 196 -17.25 -12.71 -11.19
C GLU A 196 -15.81 -12.60 -11.70
N ASP A 197 -15.44 -11.47 -12.30
CA ASP A 197 -14.06 -11.24 -12.76
C ASP A 197 -13.07 -11.24 -11.59
N LEU A 198 -13.51 -10.79 -10.40
CA LEU A 198 -12.65 -10.59 -9.23
C LEU A 198 -11.88 -11.85 -8.82
N TYR A 199 -12.44 -13.03 -9.06
CA TYR A 199 -11.83 -14.31 -8.69
C TYR A 199 -11.39 -15.15 -9.90
N THR A 200 -11.17 -14.52 -11.05
CA THR A 200 -10.49 -15.16 -12.18
C THR A 200 -8.97 -15.02 -12.06
N THR A 201 -8.23 -16.07 -12.44
CA THR A 201 -6.75 -16.06 -12.43
C THR A 201 -6.21 -14.88 -13.22
N SER A 202 -6.69 -14.68 -14.44
CA SER A 202 -6.23 -13.62 -15.35
C SER A 202 -6.43 -12.22 -14.77
N PHE A 203 -7.60 -11.93 -14.19
CA PHE A 203 -7.86 -10.61 -13.62
C PHE A 203 -7.07 -10.38 -12.33
N CYS A 204 -6.96 -11.37 -11.44
CA CYS A 204 -6.14 -11.26 -10.22
C CYS A 204 -4.68 -10.94 -10.57
N LEU A 205 -4.11 -11.64 -11.54
CA LEU A 205 -2.75 -11.43 -12.01
C LEU A 205 -2.58 -10.04 -12.64
N LEU A 206 -3.55 -9.60 -13.45
CA LEU A 206 -3.51 -8.27 -14.06
C LEU A 206 -3.56 -7.14 -13.01
N VAL A 207 -4.45 -7.26 -12.01
CA VAL A 207 -4.57 -6.28 -10.93
C VAL A 207 -3.28 -6.25 -10.10
N LEU A 208 -2.75 -7.42 -9.73
CA LEU A 208 -1.49 -7.53 -8.99
C LEU A 208 -0.33 -6.90 -9.77
N LYS A 209 -0.23 -7.16 -11.08
CA LYS A 209 0.79 -6.57 -11.95
C LYS A 209 0.69 -5.05 -11.98
N LYS A 210 -0.50 -4.47 -12.16
CA LYS A 210 -0.69 -3.01 -12.13
C LYS A 210 -0.25 -2.40 -10.80
N TRP A 211 -0.59 -3.02 -9.66
CA TRP A 211 -0.14 -2.58 -8.34
C TRP A 211 1.40 -2.56 -8.22
N TYR A 212 2.05 -3.60 -8.73
CA TYR A 212 3.51 -3.74 -8.74
C TYR A 212 4.19 -2.72 -9.66
N ASP A 213 3.75 -2.66 -10.93
CA ASP A 213 4.30 -1.75 -11.93
C ASP A 213 4.22 -0.29 -11.44
N CYS A 214 3.08 0.12 -10.87
CA CYS A 214 2.91 1.47 -10.36
C CYS A 214 3.93 1.84 -9.27
N TYR A 215 4.34 0.90 -8.40
CA TYR A 215 5.42 1.17 -7.45
C TYR A 215 6.78 1.25 -8.15
N MET A 216 7.04 0.38 -9.13
CA MET A 216 8.30 0.37 -9.86
C MET A 216 8.53 1.65 -10.66
N ASP A 217 7.46 2.21 -11.24
CA ASP A 217 7.47 3.47 -11.99
C ASP A 217 7.68 4.72 -11.11
N ILE A 218 7.65 4.60 -9.78
CA ILE A 218 7.99 5.72 -8.89
C ILE A 218 9.48 6.00 -9.02
N GLN A 219 9.85 7.25 -9.29
CA GLN A 219 11.19 7.76 -9.10
C GLN A 219 11.54 7.80 -7.61
N LYS A 220 12.63 7.15 -7.26
CA LYS A 220 13.07 6.96 -5.88
C LYS A 220 14.41 7.66 -5.68
N THR A 221 14.58 8.29 -4.54
CA THR A 221 15.91 8.73 -4.11
C THR A 221 16.49 7.69 -3.16
N TYR A 222 17.72 7.32 -3.42
CA TYR A 222 18.47 6.43 -2.56
C TYR A 222 19.10 7.27 -1.43
N ASP A 223 19.57 6.60 -0.40
CA ASP A 223 20.33 7.24 0.66
C ASP A 223 21.66 7.77 0.07
N VAL A 224 21.64 8.95 -0.53
CA VAL A 224 22.80 9.59 -1.13
C VAL A 224 23.46 10.56 -0.12
N GLU A 225 24.70 10.23 0.22
CA GLU A 225 25.82 11.03 0.77
C GLU A 225 25.71 11.71 2.15
N LEU A 226 24.54 12.00 2.72
CA LEU A 226 24.50 12.55 4.10
C LEU A 226 24.71 11.49 5.19
N SER A 227 24.77 10.22 4.81
CA SER A 227 25.16 9.12 5.69
C SER A 227 26.63 9.16 6.13
N TYR A 228 27.47 10.00 5.49
CA TYR A 228 28.80 10.31 5.98
C TYR A 228 28.77 11.16 7.25
N CYS A 229 27.70 11.95 7.44
CA CYS A 229 27.55 12.83 8.59
C CYS A 229 27.27 12.04 9.87
N MET A 230 28.24 12.04 10.77
CA MET A 230 28.08 11.48 12.11
C MET A 230 27.25 12.44 12.98
N PHE A 231 25.95 12.18 13.11
CA PHE A 231 25.02 13.01 13.88
C PHE A 231 25.04 12.76 15.41
N ASN A 232 26.03 12.01 15.91
CA ASN A 232 26.09 11.65 17.33
C ASN A 232 26.60 12.79 18.24
N SER A 233 27.28 13.81 17.67
CA SER A 233 27.72 15.01 18.40
C SER A 233 28.05 16.14 17.41
N LYS A 234 28.05 17.38 17.90
CA LYS A 234 28.47 18.57 17.13
C LYS A 234 29.86 18.36 16.48
N LYS A 235 30.83 17.88 17.26
CA LYS A 235 32.21 17.68 16.81
C LYS A 235 32.32 16.58 15.75
N ALA A 236 31.57 15.50 15.89
CA ALA A 236 31.55 14.43 14.90
C ALA A 236 30.87 14.87 13.60
N PHE A 237 29.81 15.67 13.68
CA PHE A 237 29.16 16.25 12.52
C PHE A 237 30.10 17.19 11.76
N GLU A 238 30.78 18.11 12.47
CA GLU A 238 31.78 19.01 11.88
C GLU A 238 32.90 18.23 11.17
N LEU A 239 33.47 17.20 11.82
CA LEU A 239 34.52 16.37 11.22
C LEU A 239 34.03 15.60 9.99
N ALA A 240 32.78 15.13 10.00
CA ALA A 240 32.21 14.43 8.86
C ALA A 240 31.94 15.35 7.67
N CYS A 241 31.51 16.59 7.90
CA CYS A 241 31.41 17.61 6.84
C CYS A 241 32.78 17.86 6.20
N VAL A 242 33.84 17.97 7.01
CA VAL A 242 35.21 18.12 6.51
C VAL A 242 35.64 16.90 5.70
N ALA A 243 35.37 15.68 6.19
CA ALA A 243 35.68 14.44 5.48
C ALA A 243 34.98 14.37 4.11
N TYR A 244 33.71 14.75 4.03
CA TYR A 244 32.97 14.83 2.77
C TYR A 244 33.55 15.90 1.82
N CYS A 245 33.90 17.09 2.31
CA CYS A 245 34.57 18.10 1.48
C CYS A 245 35.89 17.57 0.89
N MET A 246 36.63 16.74 1.63
CA MET A 246 37.86 16.10 1.16
C MET A 246 37.63 15.03 0.09
N THR A 247 36.42 14.49 -0.07
CA THR A 247 36.10 13.58 -1.19
C THR A 247 35.75 14.34 -2.47
N GLN A 248 35.24 15.56 -2.35
CA GLN A 248 34.84 16.39 -3.48
C GLN A 248 35.98 17.27 -4.01
N PHE A 249 36.92 17.65 -3.14
CA PHE A 249 37.99 18.60 -3.46
C PHE A 249 39.33 18.13 -2.92
N ASN A 250 40.43 18.48 -3.61
CA ASN A 250 41.76 18.34 -3.05
C ASN A 250 42.05 19.47 -2.04
N VAL A 251 41.47 19.35 -0.85
CA VAL A 251 41.56 20.37 0.21
C VAL A 251 43.00 20.63 0.66
N TYR A 252 43.90 19.64 0.52
CA TYR A 252 45.31 19.82 0.84
C TYR A 252 46.00 20.81 -0.11
N ASP A 253 45.75 20.72 -1.42
CA ASP A 253 46.34 21.63 -2.41
C ASP A 253 45.78 23.04 -2.26
N ILE A 254 44.47 23.18 -2.03
CA ILE A 254 43.82 24.48 -1.79
C ILE A 254 44.44 25.16 -0.56
N LEU A 255 44.70 24.39 0.50
CA LEU A 255 45.34 24.89 1.72
C LEU A 255 46.80 25.31 1.48
N GLU A 256 47.54 24.58 0.65
CA GLU A 256 48.90 24.94 0.24
C GLU A 256 48.92 26.23 -0.60
N GLU A 257 48.02 26.37 -1.58
CA GLU A 257 47.90 27.58 -2.39
C GLU A 257 47.58 28.81 -1.54
N ALA A 258 46.60 28.71 -0.63
CA ALA A 258 46.24 29.81 0.27
C ALA A 258 47.42 30.23 1.15
N PHE A 259 48.25 29.28 1.56
CA PHE A 259 49.47 29.58 2.31
C PHE A 259 50.52 30.29 1.45
N ILE A 260 50.76 29.83 0.22
CA ILE A 260 51.70 30.44 -0.72
C ILE A 260 51.28 31.88 -1.06
N ARG A 261 49.97 32.11 -1.25
CA ARG A 261 49.39 33.45 -1.48
C ARG A 261 49.42 34.36 -0.24
N ARG A 262 49.78 33.82 0.93
CA ARG A 262 49.80 34.49 2.23
C ARG A 262 48.42 34.91 2.74
N ASP A 263 47.36 34.23 2.29
CA ASP A 263 45.99 34.43 2.78
C ASP A 263 45.82 33.88 4.20
N ILE A 264 46.68 32.92 4.60
CA ILE A 264 46.69 32.28 5.91
C ILE A 264 48.09 32.22 6.52
N SER A 265 48.15 32.14 7.85
CA SER A 265 49.40 31.97 8.60
C SER A 265 49.88 30.51 8.64
N SER A 266 51.16 30.29 8.97
CA SER A 266 51.71 28.95 9.21
C SER A 266 50.98 28.20 10.32
N LYS A 267 50.50 28.92 11.35
CA LYS A 267 49.71 28.35 12.45
C LYS A 267 48.36 27.85 11.95
N ASN A 268 47.63 28.68 11.20
CA ASN A 268 46.33 28.29 10.65
C ASN A 268 46.46 27.05 9.74
N LYS A 269 47.52 27.00 8.92
CA LYS A 269 47.81 25.85 8.07
C LYS A 269 48.02 24.56 8.88
N TYR A 270 48.78 24.63 9.98
CA TYR A 270 49.00 23.48 10.86
C TYR A 270 47.70 23.02 11.53
N ASP A 271 46.94 23.95 12.12
CA ASP A 271 45.69 23.66 12.81
C ASP A 271 44.66 23.01 11.86
N ILE A 272 44.54 23.53 10.63
CA ILE A 272 43.64 22.94 9.61
C ILE A 272 44.13 21.55 9.19
N LYS A 273 45.44 21.34 8.96
CA LYS A 273 45.98 20.00 8.65
C LYS A 273 45.67 18.99 9.75
N GLU A 274 45.68 19.39 11.01
CA GLU A 274 45.29 18.52 12.12
C GLU A 274 43.81 18.11 12.04
N VAL A 275 42.92 19.04 11.66
CA VAL A 275 41.50 18.74 11.41
C VAL A 275 41.33 17.81 10.22
N LEU A 276 42.05 18.03 9.10
CA LEU A 276 42.00 17.15 7.93
C LEU A 276 42.50 15.73 8.26
N ALA A 277 43.54 15.61 9.09
CA ALA A 277 44.04 14.32 9.55
C ALA A 277 43.01 13.59 10.43
N LYS A 278 42.33 14.30 11.33
CA LYS A 278 41.24 13.75 12.15
C LYS A 278 40.05 13.32 11.27
N ALA A 279 39.68 14.12 10.29
CA ALA A 279 38.60 13.84 9.35
C ALA A 279 38.89 12.61 8.47
N LYS A 280 40.14 12.39 8.06
CA LYS A 280 40.57 11.20 7.30
C LYS A 280 40.30 9.88 8.05
N ASN A 281 40.35 9.91 9.38
CA ASN A 281 40.08 8.75 10.24
C ASN A 281 38.59 8.57 10.57
N VAL A 282 37.73 9.50 10.17
CA VAL A 282 36.28 9.28 10.15
C VAL A 282 36.04 8.34 8.99
N GLY A 283 36.13 7.04 9.25
CA GLY A 283 36.00 6.00 8.23
C GLY A 283 34.74 6.24 7.41
N ILE A 284 34.92 6.51 6.12
CA ILE A 284 33.86 6.51 5.11
C ILE A 284 33.46 5.05 4.77
N ASP A 285 33.80 4.09 5.64
CA ASP A 285 33.72 2.65 5.36
C ASP A 285 32.44 1.97 5.88
N SER A 286 31.42 2.71 6.33
CA SER A 286 30.19 2.07 6.83
C SER A 286 28.95 2.43 6.01
N LEU A 287 28.91 2.08 4.73
CA LEU A 287 27.70 2.25 3.91
C LEU A 287 27.34 1.02 3.08
N ASN A 288 27.35 -0.15 3.72
CA ASN A 288 26.54 -1.30 3.29
C ASN A 288 25.26 -1.42 4.13
N ALA A 289 24.73 -0.30 4.64
CA ALA A 289 23.34 -0.28 5.06
C ALA A 289 22.51 -0.31 3.78
N ALA A 290 21.94 -1.48 3.45
CA ALA A 290 20.99 -1.60 2.34
C ALA A 290 20.01 -0.43 2.41
N SER A 291 19.89 0.34 1.31
CA SER A 291 19.08 1.55 1.28
C SER A 291 17.67 1.22 1.76
N MET A 292 17.02 2.14 2.46
CA MET A 292 15.59 1.98 2.81
C MET A 292 14.75 1.65 1.57
N ILE A 293 15.13 2.20 0.41
CA ILE A 293 14.49 1.87 -0.87
C ILE A 293 14.77 0.43 -1.30
N ASP A 294 15.99 -0.10 -1.11
CA ASP A 294 16.31 -1.48 -1.46
C ASP A 294 15.49 -2.46 -0.61
N GLU A 295 15.40 -2.18 0.70
CA GLU A 295 14.59 -3.00 1.60
C GLU A 295 13.11 -3.01 1.17
N LEU A 296 12.52 -1.84 0.95
CA LEU A 296 11.11 -1.74 0.57
C LEU A 296 10.85 -2.37 -0.80
N THR A 297 11.72 -2.11 -1.77
CA THR A 297 11.62 -2.65 -3.13
C THR A 297 11.72 -4.16 -3.12
N SER A 298 12.73 -4.73 -2.43
CA SER A 298 12.89 -6.19 -2.29
C SER A 298 11.67 -6.84 -1.63
N LYS A 299 11.07 -6.20 -0.60
CA LYS A 299 9.85 -6.70 0.04
C LYS A 299 8.64 -6.68 -0.90
N ILE A 300 8.50 -5.63 -1.71
CA ILE A 300 7.43 -5.50 -2.70
C ILE A 300 7.59 -6.52 -3.83
N GLU A 301 8.81 -6.70 -4.33
CA GLU A 301 9.14 -7.73 -5.33
C GLU A 301 8.85 -9.13 -4.83
N HIS A 302 9.32 -9.46 -3.62
CA HIS A 302 9.06 -10.76 -3.03
C HIS A 302 7.56 -10.99 -2.82
N ALA A 303 6.81 -9.98 -2.36
CA ALA A 303 5.36 -10.07 -2.25
C ALA A 303 4.71 -10.29 -3.62
N TYR A 304 5.14 -9.58 -4.66
CA TYR A 304 4.66 -9.75 -6.03
C TYR A 304 4.89 -11.17 -6.54
N VAL A 305 6.11 -11.69 -6.46
CA VAL A 305 6.47 -13.05 -6.91
C VAL A 305 5.67 -14.11 -6.15
N LYS A 306 5.61 -14.00 -4.82
CA LYS A 306 4.88 -14.95 -3.95
C LYS A 306 3.37 -14.94 -4.21
N LEU A 307 2.79 -13.78 -4.50
CA LEU A 307 1.35 -13.66 -4.76
C LEU A 307 1.00 -14.08 -6.18
N ARG A 308 1.87 -13.78 -7.15
CA ARG A 308 1.73 -14.26 -8.53
C ARG A 308 1.61 -15.78 -8.54
N SER A 309 2.50 -16.51 -7.88
CA SER A 309 2.42 -17.98 -7.81
C SER A 309 1.18 -18.50 -7.09
N ARG A 310 0.61 -17.74 -6.15
CA ARG A 310 -0.65 -18.09 -5.46
C ARG A 310 -1.89 -17.86 -6.31
N TYR A 311 -1.88 -16.85 -7.19
CA TYR A 311 -3.03 -16.54 -8.04
C TYR A 311 -2.95 -17.23 -9.40
N ASP A 312 -1.78 -17.67 -9.84
CA ASP A 312 -1.56 -18.46 -11.04
C ASP A 312 -2.02 -19.91 -10.83
N VAL A 313 -3.34 -20.08 -10.78
CA VAL A 313 -4.01 -21.36 -10.55
C VAL A 313 -4.47 -21.93 -11.89
N THR A 314 -4.14 -23.21 -12.15
CA THR A 314 -4.55 -23.90 -13.38
C THR A 314 -6.08 -23.97 -13.50
N PRO A 315 -6.64 -24.01 -14.72
CA PRO A 315 -8.08 -24.09 -14.92
C PRO A 315 -8.76 -25.25 -14.16
N GLU A 316 -8.13 -26.43 -14.14
CA GLU A 316 -8.68 -27.63 -13.48
C GLU A 316 -8.72 -27.46 -11.96
N ARG A 317 -7.65 -26.88 -11.38
CA ARG A 317 -7.61 -26.60 -9.95
C ARG A 317 -8.60 -25.52 -9.57
N LEU A 318 -8.74 -24.48 -10.41
CA LEU A 318 -9.72 -23.42 -10.21
C LEU A 318 -11.14 -23.99 -10.26
N GLU A 319 -11.45 -24.86 -11.21
CA GLU A 319 -12.75 -25.53 -11.31
C GLU A 319 -13.07 -26.39 -10.07
N ARG A 320 -12.08 -27.12 -9.54
CA ARG A 320 -12.24 -27.88 -8.29
C ARG A 320 -12.54 -26.96 -7.11
N LEU A 321 -11.80 -25.87 -6.96
CA LEU A 321 -12.05 -24.87 -5.91
C LEU A 321 -13.45 -24.25 -6.06
N ASN A 322 -13.85 -23.96 -7.30
CA ASN A 322 -15.14 -23.39 -7.64
C ASN A 322 -16.29 -24.31 -7.22
N ARG A 323 -16.24 -25.59 -7.61
CA ARG A 323 -17.22 -26.61 -7.20
C ARG A 323 -17.30 -26.77 -5.69
N TRP A 324 -16.17 -26.63 -5.00
CA TRP A 324 -16.12 -26.73 -3.55
C TRP A 324 -16.82 -25.56 -2.87
N VAL A 325 -16.62 -24.32 -3.35
CA VAL A 325 -17.37 -23.14 -2.89
C VAL A 325 -18.87 -23.27 -3.16
N ASP A 326 -19.25 -23.80 -4.32
CA ASP A 326 -20.66 -23.95 -4.70
C ASP A 326 -21.40 -24.98 -3.83
N ARG A 327 -20.69 -25.96 -3.27
CA ARG A 327 -21.24 -26.95 -2.34
C ARG A 327 -21.38 -26.43 -0.90
N GLY A 328 -20.97 -25.19 -0.62
CA GLY A 328 -21.08 -24.60 0.72
C GLY A 328 -20.18 -25.26 1.78
N VAL A 329 -19.16 -26.02 1.36
CA VAL A 329 -18.20 -26.63 2.30
C VAL A 329 -17.30 -25.52 2.85
N THR A 330 -16.97 -25.56 4.14
CA THR A 330 -16.04 -24.60 4.79
C THR A 330 -14.72 -25.30 5.14
N GLY A 331 -13.56 -24.68 4.87
CA GLY A 331 -12.20 -25.25 5.03
C GLY A 331 -11.50 -25.75 3.75
N MET A 332 -10.32 -25.21 3.42
CA MET A 332 -9.55 -25.54 2.21
C MET A 332 -9.47 -27.05 1.92
N PRO A 333 -9.76 -27.54 0.70
CA PRO A 333 -9.37 -28.90 0.32
C PRO A 333 -7.83 -28.97 0.28
N SER A 334 -7.28 -29.91 1.03
CA SER A 334 -5.85 -30.23 1.10
C SER A 334 -5.20 -30.42 -0.26
#